data_AF-A0A7C4GYT5-F1
#
_entry.id   AF-A0A7C4GYT5-F1
#
_cell.length_a   1.000
_cell.length_b   1.000
_cell.length_c   1.000
_cell.angle_alpha   90.00
_cell.angle_beta   90.00
_cell.angle_gamma   90.00
#
_symmetry.space_group_name_H-M   'P 1'
#
loop_
_entity.id
_entity.type
_entity.pdbx_description
1 polymer ?
#
loop_
_entity_poly.entity_id
_entity_poly.type
_entity_poly.pdbx_seq_one_letter_code
_entity_poly.pdbx_strand_id
1 'polypeptide(L)' 'MKNKLKLKDLEMLLSVKENRCVNHIRWGRWKLINEGYIGKDTSLEIWEITEKGREYYEKLKINLKQFSDEIMKF' A
#
# COMPACT_ATOMS: atom_id res chain seq x y z
N MET A 1 16.00 7.99 -1.36
CA MET A 1 15.02 7.14 -2.08
C MET A 1 15.53 6.66 -3.45
N LYS A 2 16.81 6.30 -3.58
CA LYS A 2 17.32 5.60 -4.77
C LYS A 2 17.28 4.09 -4.47
N ASN A 3 16.87 3.26 -5.44
CA ASN A 3 16.82 1.78 -5.42
C ASN A 3 15.58 1.07 -4.84
N LYS A 4 14.42 1.74 -4.64
CA LYS A 4 13.17 1.02 -4.30
C LYS A 4 12.43 0.44 -5.51
N LEU A 5 12.56 1.08 -6.67
CA LEU A 5 11.94 0.64 -7.91
C LEU A 5 12.96 -0.14 -8.74
N LYS A 6 12.55 -1.30 -9.26
CA LYS A 6 13.32 -2.09 -10.21
C LYS A 6 13.05 -1.58 -11.63
N LEU A 7 13.93 -1.90 -12.58
CA LEU A 7 13.72 -1.54 -14.00
C LEU A 7 12.35 -2.00 -14.52
N LYS A 8 11.90 -3.18 -14.09
CA LYS A 8 10.58 -3.72 -14.41
C LYS A 8 9.44 -2.80 -13.97
N ASP A 9 9.57 -2.12 -12.84
CA ASP A 9 8.52 -1.22 -12.32
C ASP A 9 8.35 0.04 -13.21
N LEU A 10 9.39 0.38 -13.99
CA LEU A 10 9.42 1.51 -14.91
C LEU A 10 8.99 1.12 -16.33
N GLU A 11 8.76 -0.17 -16.61
CA GLU A 11 8.26 -0.62 -17.91
C GLU A 11 6.86 -0.07 -18.18
N MET A 12 6.61 0.35 -19.42
CA MET A 12 5.26 0.69 -19.86
C MET A 12 4.41 -0.57 -20.02
N LEU A 13 3.17 -0.50 -19.53
CA LEU A 13 2.13 -1.44 -19.87
C LEU A 13 1.57 -1.09 -21.26
N LEU A 14 1.75 -2.00 -22.22
CA LEU A 14 1.29 -1.82 -23.60
C LEU A 14 -0.20 -1.54 -23.71
N SER A 15 -1.01 -2.04 -22.78
CA SER A 15 -2.47 -1.87 -22.76
C SER A 15 -2.94 -0.50 -22.27
N VAL A 16 -2.19 0.14 -21.37
CA VAL A 16 -2.65 1.37 -20.66
C VAL A 16 -1.74 2.58 -20.95
N LYS A 17 -0.62 2.37 -21.67
CA LYS A 17 0.43 3.38 -21.92
C LYS A 17 0.89 4.09 -20.64
N GLU A 18 0.93 3.35 -19.53
CA GLU A 18 1.30 3.84 -18.21
C GLU A 18 2.39 2.93 -17.62
N ASN A 19 3.28 3.49 -16.78
CA ASN A 19 4.32 2.73 -16.10
C ASN A 19 3.69 1.70 -15.15
N ARG A 20 4.26 0.49 -15.09
CA ARG A 20 3.79 -0.61 -14.22
C ARG A 20 3.62 -0.17 -12.77
N CYS A 21 4.55 0.60 -12.22
CA CYS A 21 4.48 1.07 -10.83
C CYS A 21 3.24 1.94 -10.57
N VAL A 22 2.89 2.82 -11.51
CA VAL A 22 1.74 3.71 -11.37
C VAL A 22 0.45 2.91 -11.44
N ASN A 23 0.35 1.97 -12.38
CA ASN A 23 -0.79 1.06 -12.45
C ASN A 23 -0.94 0.22 -11.17
N HIS A 24 0.16 -0.33 -10.62
CA HIS A 24 0.11 -1.07 -9.35
C HIS A 24 -0.36 -0.19 -8.18
N ILE A 25 0.10 1.06 -8.09
CA ILE A 25 -0.36 2.00 -7.06
C ILE A 25 -1.87 2.24 -7.20
N ARG A 26 -2.39 2.41 -8.42
CA ARG A 26 -3.82 2.59 -8.69
C ARG A 26 -4.63 1.36 -8.26
N TRP A 27 -4.16 0.16 -8.59
CA TRP A 27 -4.77 -1.09 -8.14
C TRP A 27 -4.77 -1.24 -6.63
N GLY A 28 -3.65 -0.95 -5.97
CA GLY A 28 -3.55 -0.97 -4.51
C GLY A 28 -4.53 0.01 -3.87
N ARG A 29 -4.57 1.25 -4.35
CA ARG A 29 -5.54 2.27 -3.90
C ARG A 29 -6.98 1.79 -4.08
N TRP A 30 -7.33 1.29 -5.27
CA TRP A 30 -8.68 0.81 -5.56
C TRP A 30 -9.11 -0.31 -4.61
N LYS A 31 -8.22 -1.27 -4.33
CA LYS A 31 -8.47 -2.33 -3.35
C LYS A 31 -8.75 -1.77 -1.95
N LEU A 32 -7.92 -0.85 -1.47
CA LEU A 32 -8.09 -0.25 -0.14
C LEU A 32 -9.37 0.60 -0.03
N ILE A 33 -9.79 1.26 -1.12
CA ILE A 33 -11.09 1.96 -1.16
C ILE A 33 -12.24 0.95 -1.05
N ASN A 34 -12.22 -0.11 -1.85
CA ASN A 34 -13.29 -1.12 -1.85
C ASN A 34 -13.40 -1.87 -0.52
N GLU A 35 -12.27 -2.10 0.13
CA GLU A 35 -12.24 -2.70 1.47
C GLU A 35 -12.67 -1.69 2.56
N GLY A 36 -12.82 -0.41 2.21
CA GLY A 36 -13.27 0.65 3.10
C GLY A 36 -12.19 1.12 4.06
N TYR A 37 -10.90 0.97 3.72
CA TYR A 37 -9.79 1.41 4.56
C TYR A 37 -9.38 2.85 4.28
N ILE A 38 -9.52 3.32 3.04
CA ILE A 38 -9.28 4.72 2.66
C ILE A 38 -10.52 5.34 2.03
N GLY A 39 -10.66 6.66 2.17
CA GLY A 39 -11.79 7.42 1.63
C GLY A 39 -11.88 7.35 0.12
N LYS A 40 -13.10 7.26 -0.43
CA LYS A 40 -13.33 7.15 -1.89
C LYS A 40 -12.92 8.41 -2.66
N ASP A 41 -13.05 9.57 -2.03
CA ASP A 41 -12.80 10.91 -2.61
C ASP A 41 -11.37 11.40 -2.35
N THR A 42 -10.51 10.52 -1.82
CA THR A 42 -9.13 10.85 -1.49
C THR A 42 -8.28 11.07 -2.75
N SER A 43 -7.34 12.02 -2.72
CA SER A 43 -6.45 12.25 -3.88
C SER A 43 -5.46 11.08 -4.07
N LEU A 44 -4.68 11.10 -5.16
CA LEU A 44 -3.65 10.10 -5.40
C LEU A 44 -2.43 10.32 -4.49
N GLU A 45 -2.17 11.57 -4.09
CA GLU A 45 -1.03 12.00 -3.30
C GLU A 45 -1.27 11.90 -1.79
N ILE A 46 -2.49 12.19 -1.35
CA ILE A 46 -2.87 12.19 0.07
C ILE A 46 -4.03 11.21 0.24
N TRP A 47 -3.81 10.17 1.04
CA TRP A 47 -4.78 9.11 1.30
C TRP A 47 -5.44 9.31 2.67
N GLU A 48 -6.70 9.71 2.68
CA GLU A 48 -7.52 9.80 3.88
C GLU A 48 -7.78 8.38 4.42
N ILE A 49 -7.26 8.09 5.61
CA ILE A 49 -7.48 6.81 6.28
C ILE A 49 -8.79 6.91 7.07
N THR A 50 -9.73 6.03 6.73
CA THR A 50 -11.01 5.88 7.44
C THR A 50 -10.79 5.29 8.84
N GLU A 51 -11.81 5.32 9.69
CA GLU A 51 -11.72 4.69 11.02
C GLU A 51 -11.40 3.19 10.92
N LYS A 52 -12.09 2.46 10.02
CA LYS A 52 -11.80 1.05 9.73
C LYS A 52 -10.35 0.83 9.29
N GLY A 53 -9.81 1.76 8.49
CA GLY A 53 -8.41 1.74 8.07
C GLY A 53 -7.43 1.94 9.23
N ARG A 54 -7.75 2.82 10.19
CA ARG A 54 -6.94 3.03 11.40
C ARG A 54 -6.92 1.78 12.27
N GLU A 55 -8.08 1.17 12.51
CA GLU A 55 -8.18 -0.09 13.25
C GLU A 55 -7.36 -1.22 12.60
N TYR A 56 -7.43 -1.33 11.28
CA TYR A 56 -6.63 -2.30 10.53
C TYR A 56 -5.13 -2.04 10.70
N TYR A 57 -4.70 -0.79 10.62
CA TYR A 57 -3.30 -0.40 10.80
C TYR A 57 -2.76 -0.71 12.20
N GLU A 58 -3.56 -0.46 13.25
CA GLU A 58 -3.17 -0.79 14.62
C GLU A 58 -3.04 -2.31 14.83
N LYS A 59 -3.93 -3.11 14.25
CA LYS A 59 -3.79 -4.59 14.25
C LYS A 59 -2.49 -5.05 13.59
N LEU A 60 -2.11 -4.44 12.47
CA LEU A 60 -0.84 -4.75 11.79
C LEU A 60 0.38 -4.40 12.67
N LYS A 61 0.37 -3.25 13.33
CA LYS A 61 1.46 -2.87 14.26
C LYS A 61 1.62 -3.87 15.40
N ILE A 62 0.52 -4.30 15.99
CA ILE A 62 0.53 -5.27 17.10
C ILE A 62 1.16 -6.59 16.63
N ASN A 63 0.74 -7.08 15.45
CA ASN A 63 1.27 -8.31 14.88
C ASN A 63 2.77 -8.20 14.54
N LEU A 64 3.21 -7.06 14.01
CA LEU A 64 4.62 -6.81 13.73
C LEU A 64 5.47 -6.79 15.00
N LYS A 65 4.94 -6.22 16.09
CA LYS A 65 5.61 -6.20 17.40
C LYS A 65 5.71 -7.61 17.99
N GLN A 66 4.63 -8.39 17.93
CA GLN A 66 4.64 -9.78 18.39
C GLN A 66 5.67 -10.61 17.62
N PHE A 67 5.73 -10.46 16.29
CA PHE A 67 6.69 -11.16 15.45
C PHE A 67 8.15 -10.75 15.74
N SER A 68 8.41 -9.45 15.97
CA SER A 68 9.77 -8.99 16.34
C SER A 68 10.21 -9.51 17.70
N ASP A 69 9.28 -9.56 18.67
CA ASP A 69 9.55 -10.03 20.03
C ASP A 69 9.79 -11.56 20.07
N GLU A 70 9.26 -12.32 19.11
CA GLU A 70 9.52 -13.76 18.95
C GLU A 70 10.87 -14.06 18.30
N ILE A 71 11.30 -13.28 17.31
CA ILE A 71 12.62 -13.45 16.66
C ILE A 71 13.76 -13.11 17.63
N MET A 72 13.58 -12.08 18.46
CA MET A 72 14.62 -11.61 19.39
C MET A 72 14.78 -12.48 20.66
N LYS A 73 14.05 -13.60 20.76
CA LYS A 73 14.14 -14.57 21.87
C LYS A 73 15.13 -15.72 21.62
N PHE A 74 15.77 -15.78 20.45
CA PHE A 74 16.81 -16.74 20.08
C PHE A 74 18.16 -16.03 19.87
#